data_AF-H6QVK6-F1
#
_entry.id   AF-H6QVK6-F1
#
_cell.length_a   1.000
_cell.length_b   1.000
_cell.length_c   1.000
_cell.angle_alpha   90.00
_cell.angle_beta   90.00
_cell.angle_gamma   90.00
#
_symmetry.space_group_name_H-M   'P 1'
#
loop_
_entity.id
_entity.type
_entity.pdbx_description
1 polymer ?
#
loop_
_entity_poly.entity_id
_entity_poly.type
_entity_poly.pdbx_seq_one_letter_code
_entity_poly.pdbx_strand_id
1 'polypeptide(L)'
;MKVQDFINLKHEHGTFDREFRRAQLVSLFQPVAFGRYSRMYKVCEYLFGISHPLTMKMGYVYTKCLDAAKQGTILKAEADYDLKQEFEEAIGGLKNGVIPLPYWTSYVDISKDEGSREWNTGSRENERHYLPLKKDHVLEAIASTSQEEGHKFLFTLKNLEVDSNDPCLSLPWQEFEKTVKSNLKHAHTLLDFIKSNAEECYDQYQHALYRECSQYKVSSTWKESRPDKFNFEAAGRTFWVDGRFENAVKAVENDRHSLTFLRGKGIIEYNNIRASALAAIAPEQDFFPFHVVFNELCHIRASAAEICFQAQSGIHRIGHCPKSFAPEFWQAMMTKKSLLPPEKSTIL
;
A
#
# COMPACT_ATOMS: atom_id res chain seq x y z
N MET A 1 43.55 12.28 -2.25
CA MET A 1 44.32 12.37 -3.50
C MET A 1 44.00 13.67 -4.21
N LYS A 2 45.01 14.45 -4.62
CA LYS A 2 44.84 15.65 -5.46
C LYS A 2 44.90 15.25 -6.93
N VAL A 3 44.26 16.02 -7.82
CA VAL A 3 44.29 15.76 -9.28
C VAL A 3 45.74 15.77 -9.82
N GLN A 4 46.63 16.56 -9.22
CA GLN A 4 48.06 16.56 -9.53
C GLN A 4 48.75 15.21 -9.31
N ASP A 5 48.24 14.36 -8.39
CA ASP A 5 48.80 13.02 -8.15
C ASP A 5 48.57 12.09 -9.36
N PHE A 6 47.55 12.35 -10.19
CA PHE A 6 47.27 11.62 -11.43
C PHE A 6 48.11 12.08 -12.64
N ILE A 7 48.56 13.34 -12.65
CA ILE A 7 49.32 13.89 -13.77
C ILE A 7 50.77 13.36 -13.74
N ASN A 8 51.34 13.16 -12.56
CA ASN A 8 52.69 12.61 -12.39
C ASN A 8 52.77 11.08 -12.64
N LEU A 9 51.64 10.38 -12.68
CA LEU A 9 51.58 8.92 -12.89
C LEU A 9 51.82 8.47 -14.34
N LYS A 10 51.87 9.39 -15.31
CA LYS A 10 52.21 9.06 -16.71
C LYS A 10 53.67 8.62 -16.87
N HIS A 11 54.54 9.01 -15.94
CA HIS A 11 55.97 9.02 -16.22
C HIS A 11 56.73 7.74 -15.83
N GLU A 12 56.22 6.91 -14.90
CA GLU A 12 57.02 5.80 -14.38
C GLU A 12 56.63 4.41 -14.92
N HIS A 13 55.33 4.05 -15.07
CA HIS A 13 54.98 2.63 -15.30
C HIS A 13 53.80 2.32 -16.24
N GLY A 14 53.43 3.23 -17.15
CA GLY A 14 52.65 2.89 -18.35
C GLY A 14 51.51 1.88 -18.17
N THR A 15 50.45 2.24 -17.45
CA THR A 15 49.03 1.93 -17.76
C THR A 15 48.12 2.33 -16.58
N PHE A 16 47.02 3.03 -16.87
CA PHE A 16 45.96 3.35 -15.91
C PHE A 16 45.30 2.10 -15.30
N ASP A 17 45.44 0.94 -15.96
CA ASP A 17 44.77 -0.31 -15.63
C ASP A 17 45.21 -0.91 -14.28
N ARG A 18 46.51 -0.81 -13.92
CA ARG A 18 47.01 -1.30 -12.62
C ARG A 18 46.45 -0.50 -11.45
N GLU A 19 46.43 0.82 -11.56
CA GLU A 19 45.93 1.71 -10.51
C GLU A 19 44.39 1.71 -10.45
N PHE A 20 43.71 1.55 -11.59
CA PHE A 20 42.26 1.32 -11.63
C PHE A 20 41.89 0.00 -10.97
N ARG A 21 42.63 -1.09 -11.24
CA ARG A 21 42.48 -2.37 -10.53
C ARG A 21 42.79 -2.23 -9.05
N ARG A 22 43.76 -1.40 -8.66
CA ARG A 22 44.08 -1.14 -7.24
C ARG A 22 42.98 -0.34 -6.55
N ALA A 23 42.41 0.68 -7.20
CA ALA A 23 41.25 1.43 -6.70
C ALA A 23 40.00 0.53 -6.63
N GLN A 24 39.79 -0.34 -7.62
CA GLN A 24 38.75 -1.36 -7.59
C GLN A 24 38.97 -2.35 -6.45
N LEU A 25 40.20 -2.83 -6.23
CA LEU A 25 40.57 -3.68 -5.09
C LEU A 25 40.32 -2.97 -3.76
N VAL A 26 40.69 -1.70 -3.61
CA VAL A 26 40.38 -0.90 -2.41
C VAL A 26 38.87 -0.73 -2.22
N SER A 27 38.09 -0.54 -3.29
CA SER A 27 36.63 -0.44 -3.23
C SER A 27 35.92 -1.78 -2.98
N LEU A 28 36.49 -2.90 -3.46
CA LEU A 28 36.01 -4.28 -3.29
C LEU A 28 36.40 -4.84 -1.91
N PHE A 29 37.52 -4.39 -1.34
CA PHE A 29 38.04 -4.77 -0.02
C PHE A 29 37.84 -3.69 1.05
N GLN A 30 36.92 -2.75 0.85
CA GLN A 30 36.36 -1.94 1.94
C GLN A 30 34.91 -2.40 2.25
N PRO A 31 34.71 -3.41 3.13
CA PRO A 31 33.37 -3.83 3.50
C PRO A 31 33.02 -3.42 4.94
N VAL A 32 31.75 -3.05 5.13
CA VAL A 32 30.96 -3.23 6.38
C VAL A 32 31.34 -2.37 7.60
N ALA A 33 32.55 -1.80 7.67
CA ALA A 33 32.99 -1.03 8.83
C ALA A 33 32.12 0.21 9.11
N PHE A 34 31.81 1.03 8.09
CA PHE A 34 30.96 2.22 8.28
C PHE A 34 29.61 1.87 8.90
N GLY A 35 28.86 0.93 8.28
CA GLY A 35 27.55 0.54 8.75
C GLY A 35 27.60 -0.06 10.16
N ARG A 36 28.65 -0.84 10.47
CA ARG A 36 28.88 -1.40 11.81
C ARG A 36 29.15 -0.30 12.84
N TYR A 37 30.14 0.56 12.60
CA TYR A 37 30.52 1.63 13.53
C TYR A 37 29.42 2.68 13.69
N SER A 38 28.62 2.94 12.66
CA SER A 38 27.42 3.78 12.75
C SER A 38 26.38 3.18 13.69
N ARG A 39 26.14 1.87 13.63
CA ARG A 39 25.24 1.17 14.57
C ARG A 39 25.81 1.16 16.00
N MET A 40 27.10 0.87 16.16
CA MET A 40 27.76 0.92 17.48
C MET A 40 27.68 2.33 18.09
N TYR A 41 27.90 3.37 17.28
CA TYR A 41 27.72 4.76 17.70
C TYR A 41 26.28 5.04 18.17
N LYS A 42 25.27 4.60 17.40
CA LYS A 42 23.85 4.75 17.76
C LYS A 42 23.52 4.05 19.09
N VAL A 43 24.11 2.88 19.34
CA VAL A 43 23.97 2.17 20.62
C VAL A 43 24.64 2.92 21.76
N CYS A 44 25.88 3.38 21.58
CA CYS A 44 26.61 4.13 22.60
C CYS A 44 25.93 5.47 22.93
N GLU A 45 25.41 6.17 21.92
CA GLU A 45 24.64 7.41 22.10
C GLU A 45 23.38 7.14 22.94
N TYR A 46 22.65 6.08 22.63
CA TYR A 46 21.48 5.67 23.40
C TYR A 46 21.83 5.28 24.85
N LEU A 47 22.91 4.52 25.07
CA LEU A 47 23.27 4.01 26.40
C LEU A 47 23.98 5.05 27.28
N PHE A 48 24.83 5.90 26.70
CA PHE A 48 25.76 6.74 27.47
C PHE A 48 25.63 8.23 27.14
N GLY A 49 24.88 8.59 26.09
CA GLY A 49 24.80 9.95 25.59
C GLY A 49 25.95 10.33 24.66
N ILE A 50 25.80 11.47 23.98
CA ILE A 50 26.73 11.97 22.94
C ILE A 50 28.11 12.31 23.53
N SER A 51 28.15 12.82 24.77
CA SER A 51 29.38 13.30 25.41
C SER A 51 30.26 12.19 26.00
N HIS A 52 29.81 10.94 25.99
CA HIS A 52 30.58 9.84 26.55
C HIS A 52 31.82 9.53 25.68
N PRO A 53 33.01 9.28 26.28
CA PRO A 53 34.24 9.05 25.53
C PRO A 53 34.13 7.94 24.47
N LEU A 54 33.48 6.83 24.81
CA LEU A 54 33.25 5.72 23.87
C LEU A 54 32.33 6.14 22.70
N THR A 55 31.28 6.91 22.98
CA THR A 55 30.38 7.44 21.95
C THR A 55 31.14 8.36 21.00
N MET A 56 31.96 9.27 21.54
CA MET A 56 32.80 10.16 20.74
C MET A 56 33.84 9.39 19.91
N LYS A 57 34.44 8.34 20.48
CA LYS A 57 35.41 7.47 19.81
C LYS A 57 34.79 6.73 18.63
N MET A 58 33.65 6.06 18.85
CA MET A 58 32.90 5.40 17.77
C MET A 58 32.40 6.41 16.73
N GLY A 59 32.01 7.61 17.19
CA GLY A 59 31.65 8.76 16.38
C GLY A 59 32.74 9.16 15.38
N TYR A 60 33.95 9.31 15.91
CA TYR A 60 35.14 9.63 15.14
C TYR A 60 35.49 8.52 14.14
N VAL A 61 35.45 7.26 14.57
CA VAL A 61 35.76 6.12 13.69
C VAL A 61 34.76 6.01 12.54
N TYR A 62 33.45 6.10 12.79
CA TYR A 62 32.46 5.99 11.70
C TYR A 62 32.60 7.14 10.69
N THR A 63 32.87 8.36 11.15
CA THR A 63 33.05 9.53 10.27
C THR A 63 34.31 9.40 9.42
N LYS A 64 35.39 8.83 9.96
CA LYS A 64 36.59 8.50 9.18
C LYS A 64 36.34 7.37 8.18
N CYS A 65 35.52 6.39 8.52
CA CYS A 65 35.12 5.34 7.58
C CYS A 65 34.34 5.89 6.37
N LEU A 66 33.56 6.97 6.50
CA LEU A 66 32.87 7.62 5.36
C LEU A 66 33.86 8.14 4.32
N ASP A 67 34.98 8.70 4.78
CA ASP A 67 35.99 9.33 3.94
C ASP A 67 37.11 8.37 3.53
N ALA A 68 37.07 7.12 4.00
CA ALA A 68 38.18 6.19 3.89
C ALA A 68 38.54 5.86 2.44
N ALA A 69 37.54 5.74 1.57
CA ALA A 69 37.75 5.44 0.15
C ALA A 69 38.50 6.57 -0.59
N LYS A 70 38.13 7.84 -0.34
CA LYS A 70 38.77 9.00 -1.00
C LYS A 70 40.12 9.39 -0.40
N GLN A 71 40.34 9.03 0.88
CA GLN A 71 41.58 9.30 1.60
C GLN A 71 42.59 8.15 1.52
N GLY A 72 42.18 6.97 1.05
CA GLY A 72 43.04 5.78 1.02
C GLY A 72 43.39 5.26 2.42
N THR A 73 42.58 5.58 3.43
CA THR A 73 42.84 5.19 4.82
C THR A 73 42.25 3.82 5.11
N ILE A 74 43.00 2.98 5.82
CA ILE A 74 42.59 1.64 6.22
C ILE A 74 42.63 1.55 7.75
N LEU A 75 41.55 1.06 8.36
CA LEU A 75 41.54 0.75 9.78
C LEU A 75 42.39 -0.51 10.02
N LYS A 76 43.39 -0.41 10.89
CA LYS A 76 44.24 -1.57 11.25
C LYS A 76 43.40 -2.63 11.95
N ALA A 77 43.68 -3.90 11.67
CA ALA A 77 42.95 -5.03 12.26
C ALA A 77 43.03 -5.06 13.79
N GLU A 78 44.19 -4.71 14.36
CA GLU A 78 44.40 -4.59 15.81
C GLU A 78 43.47 -3.54 16.42
N ALA A 79 43.44 -2.33 15.83
CA ALA A 79 42.56 -1.27 16.30
C ALA A 79 41.07 -1.60 16.13
N ASP A 80 40.71 -2.32 15.06
CA ASP A 80 39.34 -2.81 14.84
C ASP A 80 38.93 -3.87 15.88
N TYR A 81 39.87 -4.71 16.31
CA TYR A 81 39.65 -5.69 17.38
C TYR A 81 39.47 -4.98 18.74
N ASP A 82 40.39 -4.08 19.10
CA ASP A 82 40.35 -3.35 20.37
C ASP A 82 39.06 -2.53 20.53
N LEU A 83 38.62 -1.86 19.45
CA LEU A 83 37.38 -1.08 19.46
C LEU A 83 36.14 -1.94 19.67
N LYS A 84 36.09 -3.14 19.05
CA LYS A 84 34.97 -4.06 19.25
C LYS A 84 34.95 -4.61 20.65
N GLN A 85 36.11 -4.98 21.19
CA GLN A 85 36.22 -5.48 22.55
C GLN A 85 35.76 -4.41 23.55
N GLU A 86 36.21 -3.17 23.41
CA GLU A 86 35.79 -2.05 24.26
C GLU A 86 34.26 -1.81 24.20
N PHE A 87 33.66 -1.96 23.01
CA PHE A 87 32.21 -1.88 22.85
C PHE A 87 31.48 -3.05 23.52
N GLU A 88 31.94 -4.28 23.29
CA GLU A 88 31.36 -5.50 23.85
C GLU A 88 31.42 -5.51 25.40
N GLU A 89 32.52 -5.04 25.96
CA GLU A 89 32.70 -4.81 27.39
C GLU A 89 31.71 -3.75 27.91
N ALA A 90 31.56 -2.63 27.19
CA ALA A 90 30.67 -1.55 27.61
C ALA A 90 29.18 -1.92 27.59
N ILE A 91 28.75 -2.80 26.66
CA ILE A 91 27.36 -3.26 26.59
C ILE A 91 27.06 -4.48 27.48
N GLY A 92 28.05 -4.98 28.23
CA GLY A 92 27.84 -6.01 29.25
C GLY A 92 27.58 -7.42 28.71
N GLY A 93 28.18 -7.79 27.56
CA GLY A 93 28.13 -9.18 27.08
C GLY A 93 26.81 -9.61 26.41
N LEU A 94 26.04 -8.67 25.86
CA LEU A 94 24.95 -9.01 24.92
C LEU A 94 25.54 -9.83 23.76
N LYS A 95 24.99 -11.03 23.50
CA LYS A 95 25.45 -12.09 22.57
C LYS A 95 26.55 -11.69 21.57
N ASN A 96 27.66 -12.43 21.60
CA ASN A 96 28.82 -12.30 20.71
C ASN A 96 28.42 -12.06 19.24
N GLY A 97 28.80 -10.90 18.71
CA GLY A 97 28.73 -10.58 17.29
C GLY A 97 27.44 -9.92 16.77
N VAL A 98 26.42 -9.68 17.61
CA VAL A 98 25.19 -8.96 17.21
C VAL A 98 25.12 -7.60 17.90
N ILE A 99 25.05 -6.52 17.12
CA ILE A 99 24.86 -5.16 17.65
C ILE A 99 23.36 -4.98 17.97
N PRO A 100 22.99 -4.73 19.24
CA PRO A 100 21.60 -4.51 19.62
C PRO A 100 21.08 -3.18 19.05
N LEU A 101 19.75 -3.03 18.99
CA LEU A 101 19.09 -1.81 18.53
C LEU A 101 18.58 -1.00 19.73
N PRO A 102 18.67 0.34 19.71
CA PRO A 102 17.94 1.18 20.66
C PRO A 102 16.45 0.86 20.69
N TYR A 103 15.82 0.82 21.87
CA TYR A 103 14.45 0.33 21.99
C TYR A 103 13.43 1.16 21.20
N TRP A 104 13.64 2.48 21.02
CA TRP A 104 12.74 3.32 20.22
C TRP A 104 12.53 2.83 18.78
N THR A 105 13.49 2.07 18.25
CA THR A 105 13.39 1.46 16.92
C THR A 105 12.34 0.35 16.83
N SER A 106 11.78 -0.10 17.95
CA SER A 106 10.64 -1.02 17.99
C SER A 106 9.32 -0.37 17.56
N TYR A 107 9.19 0.95 17.75
CA TYR A 107 8.00 1.74 17.39
C TYR A 107 7.96 2.17 15.92
N VAL A 108 9.10 2.07 15.22
CA VAL A 108 9.23 2.52 13.84
C VAL A 108 9.42 1.29 12.95
N ASP A 109 8.71 1.24 11.82
CA ASP A 109 8.99 0.21 10.83
C ASP A 109 10.26 0.52 10.04
N ILE A 110 11.41 0.10 10.57
CA ILE A 110 12.72 0.23 9.94
C ILE A 110 12.95 -0.86 8.87
N SER A 111 11.94 -1.68 8.53
CA SER A 111 12.06 -2.71 7.48
C SER A 111 12.56 -2.13 6.15
N LYS A 112 12.18 -0.89 5.83
CA LYS A 112 12.60 -0.20 4.60
C LYS A 112 14.01 0.41 4.67
N ASP A 113 14.44 0.80 5.86
CA ASP A 113 15.72 1.49 6.10
C ASP A 113 16.89 0.51 6.33
N GLU A 114 16.63 -0.69 6.84
CA GLU A 114 17.69 -1.64 7.24
C GLU A 114 18.00 -2.77 6.25
N GLY A 115 17.28 -2.91 5.12
CA GLY A 115 17.41 -4.14 4.33
C GLY A 115 16.90 -4.21 2.89
N SER A 116 16.55 -3.10 2.22
CA SER A 116 16.25 -3.13 0.78
C SER A 116 17.51 -3.10 -0.11
N ARG A 117 18.72 -3.19 0.46
CA ARG A 117 19.93 -3.48 -0.31
C ARG A 117 20.06 -4.99 -0.47
N GLU A 118 19.88 -5.46 -1.70
CA GLU A 118 19.84 -6.82 -2.27
C GLU A 118 21.04 -7.76 -1.93
N TRP A 119 21.84 -7.46 -0.91
CA TRP A 119 23.04 -8.22 -0.54
C TRP A 119 22.83 -9.15 0.67
N ASN A 120 21.64 -9.11 1.30
CA ASN A 120 21.24 -10.07 2.35
C ASN A 120 20.32 -11.15 1.77
N THR A 121 20.81 -11.91 0.78
CA THR A 121 20.19 -13.15 0.29
C THR A 121 20.45 -14.32 1.24
N GLY A 122 20.21 -14.09 2.53
CA GLY A 122 20.31 -15.09 3.59
C GLY A 122 19.08 -15.00 4.45
N SER A 123 18.20 -16.00 4.31
CA SER A 123 17.01 -16.25 5.11
C SER A 123 17.37 -16.41 6.60
N ARG A 124 17.63 -15.30 7.28
CA ARG A 124 17.65 -15.22 8.74
C ARG A 124 16.74 -14.09 9.13
N GLU A 125 15.55 -14.47 9.62
CA GLU A 125 14.84 -13.67 10.61
C GLU A 125 15.79 -13.50 11.80
N ASN A 126 16.69 -12.51 11.71
CA ASN A 126 17.47 -12.12 12.85
C ASN A 126 16.45 -11.54 13.84
N GLU A 127 16.13 -12.30 14.90
CA GLU A 127 15.44 -11.78 16.07
C GLU A 127 16.05 -10.41 16.38
N ARG A 128 15.24 -9.34 16.32
CA ARG A 128 15.73 -8.00 16.61
C ARG A 128 16.03 -7.94 18.10
N HIS A 129 17.31 -7.79 18.44
CA HIS A 129 17.75 -7.70 19.83
C HIS A 129 17.73 -6.23 20.23
N TYR A 130 16.90 -5.86 21.20
CA TYR A 130 16.76 -4.47 21.66
C TYR A 130 17.50 -4.23 22.97
N LEU A 131 18.01 -3.01 23.14
CA LEU A 131 18.51 -2.50 24.41
C LEU A 131 17.35 -2.28 25.40
N PRO A 132 17.63 -2.16 26.71
CA PRO A 132 16.61 -1.81 27.69
C PRO A 132 15.97 -0.44 27.40
N LEU A 133 14.66 -0.35 27.59
CA LEU A 133 13.86 0.87 27.45
C LEU A 133 14.38 1.99 28.36
N LYS A 134 14.58 3.20 27.82
CA LYS A 134 14.99 4.41 28.56
C LYS A 134 13.97 5.53 28.41
N LYS A 135 13.04 5.61 29.35
CA LYS A 135 11.93 6.58 29.31
C LYS A 135 12.37 8.06 29.23
N ASP A 136 13.58 8.37 29.67
CA ASP A 136 14.21 9.68 29.63
C ASP A 136 14.85 10.03 28.27
N HIS A 137 14.99 9.05 27.37
CA HIS A 137 15.54 9.26 26.04
C HIS A 137 14.53 9.99 25.13
N VAL A 138 14.93 11.12 24.54
CA VAL A 138 14.05 11.98 23.73
C VAL A 138 13.38 11.23 22.58
N LEU A 139 14.14 10.38 21.85
CA LEU A 139 13.56 9.60 20.75
C LEU A 139 12.55 8.53 21.21
N GLU A 140 12.67 8.02 22.44
CA GLU A 140 11.65 7.10 22.98
C GLU A 140 10.37 7.83 23.31
N ALA A 141 10.47 8.98 23.98
CA ALA A 141 9.33 9.82 24.29
C ALA A 141 8.57 10.25 23.03
N ILE A 142 9.27 10.68 21.98
CA ILE A 142 8.65 11.06 20.70
C ILE A 142 7.97 9.84 20.05
N ALA A 143 8.68 8.71 19.97
CA ALA A 143 8.17 7.52 19.29
C ALA A 143 6.94 6.92 20.01
N SER A 144 6.98 6.82 21.34
CA SER A 144 5.86 6.31 22.13
C SER A 144 4.64 7.23 22.04
N THR A 145 4.84 8.55 22.17
CA THR A 145 3.76 9.54 22.06
C THR A 145 3.13 9.52 20.67
N SER A 146 3.95 9.40 19.61
CA SER A 146 3.44 9.32 18.24
C SER A 146 2.58 8.08 18.01
N GLN A 147 2.97 6.94 18.58
CA GLN A 147 2.19 5.71 18.49
C GLN A 147 0.86 5.83 19.25
N GLU A 148 0.88 6.41 20.45
CA GLU A 148 -0.32 6.66 21.25
C GLU A 148 -1.30 7.59 20.54
N GLU A 149 -0.82 8.71 19.99
CA GLU A 149 -1.64 9.65 19.21
C GLU A 149 -2.17 9.00 17.92
N GLY A 150 -1.36 8.18 17.25
CA GLY A 150 -1.79 7.38 16.11
C GLY A 150 -2.94 6.43 16.47
N HIS A 151 -2.86 5.74 17.61
CA HIS A 151 -3.94 4.90 18.10
C HIS A 151 -5.20 5.70 18.45
N LYS A 152 -5.08 6.85 19.12
CA LYS A 152 -6.22 7.74 19.43
C LYS A 152 -6.90 8.22 18.15
N PHE A 153 -6.12 8.60 17.14
CA PHE A 153 -6.63 9.02 15.85
C PHE A 153 -7.40 7.90 15.15
N LEU A 154 -6.82 6.69 15.05
CA LEU A 154 -7.50 5.53 14.45
C LEU A 154 -8.77 5.14 15.22
N PHE A 155 -8.74 5.20 16.55
CA PHE A 155 -9.92 4.97 17.37
C PHE A 155 -11.02 6.02 17.11
N THR A 156 -10.64 7.28 16.95
CA THR A 156 -11.56 8.36 16.60
C THR A 156 -12.19 8.13 15.23
N LEU A 157 -11.39 7.73 14.22
CA LEU A 157 -11.90 7.39 12.89
C LEU A 157 -12.88 6.22 12.94
N LYS A 158 -12.59 5.17 13.72
CA LYS A 158 -13.49 4.03 13.90
C LYS A 158 -14.83 4.43 14.52
N ASN A 159 -14.85 5.40 15.43
CA ASN A 159 -16.08 5.93 16.01
C ASN A 159 -16.88 6.82 15.05
N LEU A 160 -16.25 7.32 13.98
CA LEU A 160 -16.89 8.10 12.92
C LEU A 160 -17.30 7.23 11.72
N GLU A 161 -16.96 5.95 11.73
CA GLU A 161 -17.32 5.02 10.67
C GLU A 161 -18.85 4.87 10.64
N VAL A 162 -19.45 5.29 9.52
CA VAL A 162 -20.88 5.15 9.24
C VAL A 162 -21.05 4.05 8.21
N ASP A 163 -22.05 3.20 8.39
CA ASP A 163 -22.39 2.14 7.45
C ASP A 163 -22.57 2.70 6.04
N SER A 164 -21.73 2.25 5.10
CA SER A 164 -21.71 2.70 3.71
C SER A 164 -22.67 1.86 2.84
N ASN A 165 -23.91 1.69 3.28
CA ASN A 165 -24.94 1.05 2.45
C ASN A 165 -25.74 2.12 1.72
N ASP A 166 -25.42 2.36 0.44
CA ASP A 166 -26.18 3.28 -0.41
C ASP A 166 -27.30 2.50 -1.13
N PRO A 167 -28.58 2.66 -0.71
CA PRO A 167 -29.70 1.91 -1.31
C PRO A 167 -29.92 2.27 -2.78
N CYS A 168 -29.39 3.40 -3.27
CA CYS A 168 -29.53 3.79 -4.67
C CYS A 168 -28.79 2.83 -5.60
N LEU A 169 -27.76 2.13 -5.11
CA LEU A 169 -26.94 1.23 -5.91
C LEU A 169 -27.70 -0.06 -6.29
N SER A 170 -28.56 -0.56 -5.41
CA SER A 170 -29.36 -1.78 -5.62
C SER A 170 -30.76 -1.51 -6.19
N LEU A 171 -31.18 -0.24 -6.25
CA LEU A 171 -32.52 0.15 -6.69
C LEU A 171 -32.88 -0.32 -8.13
N PRO A 172 -32.02 -0.15 -9.16
CA PRO A 172 -32.33 -0.63 -10.51
C PRO A 172 -32.65 -2.13 -10.57
N TRP A 173 -31.93 -2.95 -9.80
CA TRP A 173 -32.20 -4.38 -9.70
C TRP A 173 -33.52 -4.66 -8.99
N GLN A 174 -33.77 -4.01 -7.84
CA GLN A 174 -35.00 -4.20 -7.06
C GLN A 174 -36.26 -3.85 -7.87
N GLU A 175 -36.22 -2.76 -8.64
CA GLU A 175 -37.34 -2.37 -9.51
C GLU A 175 -37.57 -3.37 -10.64
N PHE A 176 -36.49 -3.85 -11.27
CA PHE A 176 -36.56 -4.87 -12.31
C PHE A 176 -37.14 -6.18 -11.76
N GLU A 177 -36.59 -6.68 -10.66
CA GLU A 177 -37.02 -7.91 -10.00
C GLU A 177 -38.49 -7.84 -9.58
N LYS A 178 -38.90 -6.73 -8.96
CA LYS A 178 -40.30 -6.49 -8.57
C LYS A 178 -41.23 -6.52 -9.79
N THR A 179 -40.85 -5.84 -10.87
CA THR A 179 -41.66 -5.77 -12.10
C THR A 179 -41.81 -7.16 -12.74
N VAL A 180 -40.71 -7.91 -12.86
CA VAL A 180 -40.72 -9.26 -13.43
C VAL A 180 -41.56 -10.21 -12.57
N LYS A 181 -41.36 -10.23 -11.25
CA LYS A 181 -42.12 -11.10 -10.34
C LYS A 181 -43.61 -10.77 -10.30
N SER A 182 -43.97 -9.50 -10.48
CA SER A 182 -45.38 -9.06 -10.51
C SER A 182 -46.14 -9.48 -11.78
N ASN A 183 -45.44 -9.89 -12.85
CA ASN A 183 -46.04 -10.21 -14.13
C ASN A 183 -45.51 -11.55 -14.69
N LEU A 184 -46.39 -12.55 -14.76
CA LEU A 184 -46.06 -13.88 -15.29
C LEU A 184 -45.61 -13.87 -16.76
N LYS A 185 -45.95 -12.84 -17.55
CA LYS A 185 -45.55 -12.65 -18.95
C LYS A 185 -44.45 -11.60 -19.08
N HIS A 186 -43.40 -11.74 -18.28
CA HIS A 186 -42.24 -10.86 -18.30
C HIS A 186 -40.94 -11.66 -18.44
N ALA A 187 -39.81 -11.03 -18.13
CA ALA A 187 -38.45 -11.45 -18.48
C ALA A 187 -37.87 -12.34 -17.38
N HIS A 188 -38.57 -13.42 -17.05
CA HIS A 188 -38.20 -14.34 -15.97
C HIS A 188 -36.88 -15.05 -16.28
N THR A 189 -36.69 -15.54 -17.50
CA THR A 189 -35.43 -16.21 -17.89
C THR A 189 -34.23 -15.26 -17.82
N LEU A 190 -34.41 -13.97 -18.16
CA LEU A 190 -33.35 -12.97 -17.99
C LEU A 190 -33.05 -12.68 -16.52
N LEU A 191 -34.10 -12.60 -15.68
CA LEU A 191 -33.94 -12.42 -14.24
C LEU A 191 -33.09 -13.54 -13.63
N ASP A 192 -33.41 -14.79 -13.96
CA ASP A 192 -32.68 -15.96 -13.47
C ASP A 192 -31.23 -15.97 -13.98
N PHE A 193 -31.00 -15.61 -15.24
CA PHE A 193 -29.66 -15.50 -15.81
C PHE A 193 -28.79 -14.47 -15.07
N ILE A 194 -29.30 -13.25 -14.86
CA ILE A 194 -28.56 -12.19 -14.15
C ILE A 194 -28.30 -12.61 -12.70
N LYS A 195 -29.31 -13.18 -12.03
CA LYS A 195 -29.20 -13.61 -10.64
C LYS A 195 -28.15 -14.71 -10.46
N SER A 196 -28.19 -15.76 -11.29
CA SER A 196 -27.21 -16.84 -11.24
C SER A 196 -25.79 -16.34 -11.53
N ASN A 197 -25.63 -15.41 -12.47
CA ASN A 197 -24.34 -14.81 -12.77
C ASN A 197 -23.80 -13.97 -11.59
N ALA A 198 -24.67 -13.24 -10.92
CA ALA A 198 -24.32 -12.44 -9.74
C ALA A 198 -23.88 -13.34 -8.58
N GLU A 199 -24.64 -14.40 -8.28
CA GLU A 199 -24.32 -15.38 -7.23
C GLU A 199 -22.99 -16.08 -7.50
N GLU A 200 -22.78 -16.59 -8.72
CA GLU A 200 -21.50 -17.22 -9.10
C GLU A 200 -20.33 -16.23 -9.02
N CYS A 201 -20.53 -14.97 -9.44
CA CYS A 201 -19.50 -13.94 -9.35
C CYS A 201 -19.08 -13.69 -7.89
N TYR A 202 -20.06 -13.63 -6.98
CA TYR A 202 -19.83 -13.46 -5.55
C TYR A 202 -19.13 -14.68 -4.94
N ASP A 203 -19.51 -15.89 -5.33
CA ASP A 203 -18.86 -17.13 -4.86
C ASP A 203 -17.39 -17.18 -5.30
N GLN A 204 -17.09 -16.83 -6.56
CA GLN A 204 -15.70 -16.73 -7.05
C GLN A 204 -14.90 -15.67 -6.28
N TYR A 205 -15.54 -14.54 -5.94
CA TYR A 205 -14.92 -13.49 -5.14
C TYR A 205 -14.60 -13.96 -3.72
N GLN A 206 -15.56 -14.60 -3.04
CA GLN A 206 -15.35 -15.15 -1.69
C GLN A 206 -14.30 -16.26 -1.69
N HIS A 207 -14.25 -17.10 -2.72
CA HIS A 207 -13.19 -18.10 -2.87
C HIS A 207 -11.80 -17.47 -3.03
N ALA A 208 -11.67 -16.36 -3.77
CA ALA A 208 -10.42 -15.63 -3.89
C ALA A 208 -9.97 -15.05 -2.54
N LEU A 209 -10.88 -14.39 -1.82
CA LEU A 209 -10.63 -13.89 -0.47
C LEU A 209 -10.18 -15.00 0.48
N TYR A 210 -10.89 -16.13 0.51
CA TYR A 210 -10.57 -17.24 1.39
C TYR A 210 -9.22 -17.89 1.07
N ARG A 211 -8.92 -18.14 -0.21
CA ARG A 211 -7.64 -18.76 -0.62
C ARG A 211 -6.46 -17.90 -0.19
N GLU A 212 -6.53 -16.60 -0.46
CA GLU A 212 -5.47 -15.68 -0.08
C GLU A 212 -5.35 -15.61 1.45
N CYS A 213 -6.43 -15.41 2.19
CA CYS A 213 -6.42 -15.40 3.67
C CYS A 213 -5.92 -16.72 4.30
N SER A 214 -6.17 -17.88 3.67
CA SER A 214 -5.74 -19.18 4.17
C SER A 214 -4.22 -19.41 4.06
N GLN A 215 -3.56 -18.79 3.08
CA GLN A 215 -2.10 -18.83 2.97
C GLN A 215 -1.41 -18.05 4.11
N TYR A 216 -2.11 -17.12 4.77
CA TYR A 216 -1.54 -16.29 5.84
C TYR A 216 -1.63 -16.90 7.25
N LYS A 217 -2.40 -17.98 7.45
CA LYS A 217 -2.61 -18.57 8.79
C LYS A 217 -1.44 -19.40 9.34
N VAL A 218 -0.27 -19.42 8.70
CA VAL A 218 0.87 -20.28 9.10
C VAL A 218 2.04 -19.53 9.77
N SER A 219 1.99 -18.19 9.90
CA SER A 219 3.01 -17.47 10.69
C SER A 219 2.44 -17.01 12.03
N SER A 220 2.98 -17.54 13.13
CA SER A 220 2.63 -17.21 14.52
C SER A 220 3.09 -15.82 14.98
N THR A 221 3.53 -14.95 14.07
CA THR A 221 3.94 -13.59 14.38
C THR A 221 3.00 -12.60 13.69
N TRP A 222 2.29 -11.81 14.49
CA TRP A 222 1.33 -10.77 14.09
C TRP A 222 2.00 -9.58 13.38
N LYS A 223 2.74 -9.83 12.29
CA LYS A 223 3.10 -8.80 11.31
C LYS A 223 2.35 -9.11 10.04
N GLU A 224 1.10 -8.64 10.05
CA GLU A 224 0.17 -8.62 8.94
C GLU A 224 0.76 -7.87 7.74
N SER A 225 1.36 -8.59 6.79
CA SER A 225 1.35 -8.14 5.41
C SER A 225 0.08 -8.70 4.77
N ARG A 226 -1.01 -7.92 4.80
CA ARG A 226 -2.12 -8.16 3.86
C ARG A 226 -1.53 -8.27 2.46
N PRO A 227 -2.04 -9.15 1.58
CA PRO A 227 -1.59 -9.18 0.20
C PRO A 227 -1.74 -7.76 -0.39
N ASP A 228 -0.67 -7.26 -1.01
CA ASP A 228 -0.67 -5.92 -1.62
C ASP A 228 -1.75 -5.81 -2.72
N LYS A 229 -2.18 -6.95 -3.29
CA LYS A 229 -3.24 -7.06 -4.30
C LYS A 229 -3.97 -8.39 -4.17
N PHE A 230 -5.29 -8.33 -4.01
CA PHE A 230 -6.16 -9.47 -4.20
C PHE A 230 -6.43 -9.71 -5.69
N ASN A 231 -6.39 -10.97 -6.14
CA ASN A 231 -6.71 -11.31 -7.52
C ASN A 231 -8.18 -11.74 -7.68
N PHE A 232 -9.02 -10.84 -8.17
CA PHE A 232 -10.44 -11.08 -8.45
C PHE A 232 -10.74 -11.40 -9.92
N GLU A 233 -9.74 -11.84 -10.70
CA GLU A 233 -9.90 -12.09 -12.14
C GLU A 233 -11.01 -13.11 -12.46
N ALA A 234 -11.16 -14.16 -11.66
CA ALA A 234 -12.23 -15.16 -11.85
C ALA A 234 -13.62 -14.52 -11.72
N ALA A 235 -13.87 -13.79 -10.63
CA ALA A 235 -15.12 -13.04 -10.43
C ALA A 235 -15.35 -12.02 -11.55
N GLY A 236 -14.29 -11.31 -11.96
CA GLY A 236 -14.32 -10.39 -13.09
C GLY A 236 -14.69 -11.06 -14.41
N ARG A 237 -14.16 -12.25 -14.70
CA ARG A 237 -14.50 -13.02 -15.90
C ARG A 237 -15.95 -13.49 -15.87
N THR A 238 -16.43 -14.01 -14.74
CA THR A 238 -17.84 -14.41 -14.59
C THR A 238 -18.76 -13.25 -14.93
N PHE A 239 -18.50 -12.06 -14.38
CA PHE A 239 -19.36 -10.91 -14.64
C PHE A 239 -19.20 -10.35 -16.07
N TRP A 240 -17.97 -10.08 -16.52
CA TRP A 240 -17.69 -9.34 -17.75
C TRP A 240 -17.69 -10.19 -19.02
N VAL A 241 -17.37 -11.48 -18.91
CA VAL A 241 -17.31 -12.40 -20.04
C VAL A 241 -18.58 -13.23 -20.08
N ASP A 242 -18.91 -13.94 -19.00
CA ASP A 242 -20.05 -14.87 -19.02
C ASP A 242 -21.37 -14.11 -18.95
N GLY A 243 -21.46 -13.08 -18.10
CA GLY A 243 -22.63 -12.20 -17.94
C GLY A 243 -22.77 -11.11 -19.02
N ARG A 244 -21.98 -11.13 -20.09
CA ARG A 244 -22.02 -10.09 -21.13
C ARG A 244 -23.33 -10.10 -21.92
N PHE A 245 -23.65 -8.97 -22.55
CA PHE A 245 -24.92 -8.77 -23.26
C PHE A 245 -25.20 -9.83 -24.34
N GLU A 246 -24.21 -10.20 -25.16
CA GLU A 246 -24.42 -11.21 -26.21
C GLU A 246 -24.70 -12.60 -25.64
N ASN A 247 -24.12 -12.93 -24.49
CA ASN A 247 -24.36 -14.20 -23.81
C ASN A 247 -25.75 -14.20 -23.17
N ALA A 248 -26.19 -13.08 -22.60
CA ALA A 248 -27.57 -12.93 -22.12
C ALA A 248 -28.57 -13.12 -23.26
N VAL A 249 -28.34 -12.52 -24.44
CA VAL A 249 -29.20 -12.69 -25.61
C VAL A 249 -29.28 -14.16 -26.05
N LYS A 250 -28.16 -14.88 -26.04
CA LYS A 250 -28.13 -16.33 -26.34
C LYS A 250 -28.85 -17.15 -25.27
N ALA A 251 -28.62 -16.86 -23.99
CA ALA A 251 -29.23 -17.58 -22.88
C ALA A 251 -30.77 -17.47 -22.87
N VAL A 252 -31.30 -16.35 -23.35
CA VAL A 252 -32.75 -16.09 -23.40
C VAL A 252 -33.35 -16.22 -24.81
N GLU A 253 -32.66 -16.87 -25.75
CA GLU A 253 -33.06 -16.91 -27.16
C GLU A 253 -34.48 -17.47 -27.40
N ASN A 254 -34.92 -18.36 -26.51
CA ASN A 254 -36.24 -19.00 -26.56
C ASN A 254 -37.32 -18.24 -25.75
N ASP A 255 -36.95 -17.20 -25.00
CA ASP A 255 -37.89 -16.35 -24.24
C ASP A 255 -38.12 -15.01 -24.95
N ARG A 256 -39.28 -14.91 -25.62
CA ARG A 256 -39.72 -13.71 -26.34
C ARG A 256 -39.78 -12.47 -25.44
N HIS A 257 -40.17 -12.60 -24.17
CA HIS A 257 -40.32 -11.46 -23.27
C HIS A 257 -38.95 -10.91 -22.86
N SER A 258 -38.01 -11.80 -22.50
CA SER A 258 -36.63 -11.42 -22.21
C SER A 258 -35.91 -10.80 -23.41
N LEU A 259 -36.07 -11.36 -24.62
CA LEU A 259 -35.50 -10.76 -25.84
C LEU A 259 -36.08 -9.38 -26.14
N THR A 260 -37.39 -9.19 -25.96
CA THR A 260 -38.04 -7.89 -26.18
C THR A 260 -37.53 -6.87 -25.16
N PHE A 261 -37.34 -7.28 -23.90
CA PHE A 261 -36.77 -6.43 -22.86
C PHE A 261 -35.34 -5.99 -23.21
N LEU A 262 -34.45 -6.93 -23.55
CA LEU A 262 -33.06 -6.63 -23.91
C LEU A 262 -32.95 -5.70 -25.12
N ARG A 263 -33.81 -5.90 -26.14
CA ARG A 263 -33.86 -5.03 -27.33
C ARG A 263 -34.39 -3.64 -27.00
N GLY A 264 -35.38 -3.54 -26.11
CA GLY A 264 -35.98 -2.26 -25.72
C GLY A 264 -35.08 -1.42 -24.81
N LYS A 265 -34.33 -2.07 -23.92
CA LYS A 265 -33.45 -1.40 -22.93
C LYS A 265 -32.02 -1.18 -23.44
N GLY A 266 -31.51 -2.09 -24.26
CA GLY A 266 -30.15 -2.04 -24.80
C GLY A 266 -29.04 -2.37 -23.78
N ILE A 267 -27.80 -2.34 -24.26
CA ILE A 267 -26.61 -2.80 -23.52
C ILE A 267 -26.31 -1.97 -22.26
N ILE A 268 -26.51 -0.65 -22.32
CA ILE A 268 -26.17 0.25 -21.22
C ILE A 268 -27.06 -0.03 -20.01
N GLU A 269 -28.37 -0.09 -20.23
CA GLU A 269 -29.32 -0.34 -19.15
C GLU A 269 -29.18 -1.78 -18.61
N TYR A 270 -28.95 -2.75 -19.50
CA TYR A 270 -28.63 -4.11 -19.09
C TYR A 270 -27.42 -4.14 -18.13
N ASN A 271 -26.35 -3.42 -18.46
CA ASN A 271 -25.16 -3.31 -17.61
C ASN A 271 -25.46 -2.70 -16.24
N ASN A 272 -26.28 -1.65 -16.19
CA ASN A 272 -26.70 -1.04 -14.93
C ASN A 272 -27.51 -2.03 -14.07
N ILE A 273 -28.44 -2.80 -14.66
CA ILE A 273 -29.26 -3.78 -13.93
C ILE A 273 -28.38 -4.89 -13.33
N ARG A 274 -27.44 -5.46 -14.09
CA ARG A 274 -26.55 -6.51 -13.58
C ARG A 274 -25.54 -6.00 -12.54
N ALA A 275 -25.01 -4.79 -12.69
CA ALA A 275 -24.14 -4.18 -11.68
C ALA A 275 -24.91 -3.88 -10.39
N SER A 276 -26.15 -3.41 -10.53
CA SER A 276 -27.08 -3.22 -9.40
C SER A 276 -27.42 -4.54 -8.70
N ALA A 277 -27.50 -5.64 -9.45
CA ALA A 277 -27.69 -6.99 -8.88
C ALA A 277 -26.52 -7.39 -7.97
N LEU A 278 -25.27 -7.10 -8.37
CA LEU A 278 -24.10 -7.33 -7.49
C LEU A 278 -24.19 -6.53 -6.19
N ALA A 279 -24.59 -5.26 -6.27
CA ALA A 279 -24.80 -4.42 -5.09
C ALA A 279 -25.96 -4.90 -4.20
N ALA A 280 -26.95 -5.60 -4.77
CA ALA A 280 -28.09 -6.15 -4.03
C ALA A 280 -27.78 -7.46 -3.29
N ILE A 281 -26.87 -8.28 -3.81
CA ILE A 281 -26.47 -9.54 -3.17
C ILE A 281 -25.29 -9.39 -2.19
N ALA A 282 -24.51 -8.32 -2.32
CA ALA A 282 -23.38 -8.05 -1.46
C ALA A 282 -23.84 -7.89 0.00
N PRO A 283 -23.16 -8.51 0.98
CA PRO A 283 -23.38 -8.20 2.38
C PRO A 283 -23.14 -6.71 2.63
N GLU A 284 -23.79 -6.21 3.69
CA GLU A 284 -23.54 -4.86 4.17
C GLU A 284 -22.05 -4.63 4.39
N GLN A 285 -21.55 -3.48 3.95
CA GLN A 285 -20.14 -3.08 4.03
C GLN A 285 -19.13 -3.92 3.20
N ASP A 286 -19.59 -4.83 2.32
CA ASP A 286 -18.66 -5.55 1.43
C ASP A 286 -18.25 -4.66 0.22
N PHE A 287 -16.95 -4.65 -0.08
CA PHE A 287 -16.39 -3.94 -1.23
C PHE A 287 -16.51 -4.72 -2.54
N PHE A 288 -17.00 -5.96 -2.52
CA PHE A 288 -17.23 -6.82 -3.68
C PHE A 288 -17.75 -6.08 -4.93
N PRO A 289 -18.89 -5.37 -4.89
CA PRO A 289 -19.44 -4.76 -6.09
C PRO A 289 -18.52 -3.63 -6.61
N PHE A 290 -17.80 -2.94 -5.72
CA PHE A 290 -16.83 -1.91 -6.12
C PHE A 290 -15.56 -2.50 -6.75
N HIS A 291 -15.16 -3.72 -6.37
CA HIS A 291 -14.01 -4.38 -7.00
C HIS A 291 -14.30 -4.83 -8.44
N VAL A 292 -15.55 -5.19 -8.74
CA VAL A 292 -15.92 -5.78 -10.04
C VAL A 292 -16.54 -4.77 -11.01
N VAL A 293 -17.37 -3.84 -10.51
CA VAL A 293 -18.27 -2.99 -11.34
C VAL A 293 -18.29 -1.51 -10.92
N PHE A 294 -17.16 -0.99 -10.44
CA PHE A 294 -17.05 0.39 -9.94
C PHE A 294 -17.66 1.44 -10.88
N ASN A 295 -17.39 1.34 -12.18
CA ASN A 295 -17.81 2.32 -13.17
C ASN A 295 -19.35 2.37 -13.32
N GLU A 296 -20.00 1.21 -13.37
CA GLU A 296 -21.45 1.10 -13.45
C GLU A 296 -22.11 1.63 -12.17
N LEU A 297 -21.54 1.34 -11.00
CA LEU A 297 -22.04 1.90 -9.73
C LEU A 297 -21.92 3.42 -9.68
N CYS A 298 -20.84 3.99 -10.19
CA CYS A 298 -20.69 5.44 -10.32
C CYS A 298 -21.76 6.04 -11.23
N HIS A 299 -22.05 5.38 -12.35
CA HIS A 299 -23.12 5.82 -13.26
C HIS A 299 -24.50 5.77 -12.60
N ILE A 300 -24.82 4.68 -11.89
CA ILE A 300 -26.08 4.54 -11.13
C ILE A 300 -26.18 5.67 -10.09
N ARG A 301 -25.11 5.91 -9.33
CA ARG A 301 -25.11 6.92 -8.27
C ARG A 301 -25.21 8.34 -8.80
N ALA A 302 -24.54 8.65 -9.90
CA ALA A 302 -24.62 9.95 -10.57
C ALA A 302 -26.04 10.21 -11.10
N SER A 303 -26.66 9.19 -11.71
CA SER A 303 -28.04 9.28 -12.22
C SER A 303 -29.04 9.53 -11.07
N ALA A 304 -28.90 8.80 -9.96
CA ALA A 304 -29.74 9.00 -8.78
C ALA A 304 -29.56 10.39 -8.16
N ALA A 305 -28.34 10.92 -8.13
CA ALA A 305 -28.05 12.27 -7.65
C ALA A 305 -28.72 13.34 -8.51
N GLU A 306 -28.64 13.19 -9.83
CA GLU A 306 -29.25 14.11 -10.79
C GLU A 306 -30.77 14.17 -10.59
N ILE A 307 -31.43 13.02 -10.48
CA ILE A 307 -32.89 12.94 -10.23
C ILE A 307 -33.26 13.61 -8.92
N CYS A 308 -32.53 13.33 -7.83
CA CYS A 308 -32.77 13.97 -6.53
C CYS A 308 -32.64 15.49 -6.62
N PHE A 309 -31.61 15.98 -7.29
CA PHE A 309 -31.39 17.41 -7.44
C PHE A 309 -32.46 18.06 -8.33
N GLN A 310 -32.87 17.43 -9.43
CA GLN A 310 -33.96 17.92 -10.28
C GLN A 310 -35.27 18.02 -9.49
N ALA A 311 -35.57 17.02 -8.66
CA ALA A 311 -36.74 17.02 -7.79
C ALA A 311 -36.71 18.15 -6.75
N GLN A 312 -35.54 18.44 -6.16
CA GLN A 312 -35.39 19.49 -5.15
C GLN A 312 -35.36 20.90 -5.75
N SER A 313 -34.75 21.07 -6.92
CA SER A 313 -34.54 22.38 -7.54
C SER A 313 -35.70 22.84 -8.43
N GLY A 314 -36.60 21.93 -8.83
CA GLY A 314 -37.64 22.20 -9.82
C GLY A 314 -37.09 22.43 -11.24
N ILE A 315 -35.79 22.24 -11.45
CA ILE A 315 -35.13 22.41 -12.75
C ILE A 315 -35.24 21.09 -13.50
N HIS A 316 -36.11 21.04 -14.52
CA HIS A 316 -36.37 19.84 -15.31
C HIS A 316 -35.32 19.52 -16.38
N ARG A 317 -34.33 20.39 -16.58
CA ARG A 317 -33.24 20.22 -17.55
C ARG A 317 -31.94 20.78 -17.01
N ILE A 318 -31.31 20.00 -16.15
CA ILE A 318 -29.87 20.16 -15.91
C ILE A 318 -29.22 19.45 -17.09
N GLY A 319 -28.22 20.08 -17.72
CA GLY A 319 -27.47 19.41 -18.78
C GLY A 319 -27.06 18.02 -18.28
N HIS A 320 -27.39 16.98 -19.05
CA HIS A 320 -27.15 15.58 -18.66
C HIS A 320 -25.79 15.44 -18.02
N CYS A 321 -25.71 14.81 -16.84
CA CYS A 321 -24.42 14.45 -16.28
C CYS A 321 -23.64 13.69 -17.37
N PRO A 322 -22.45 14.13 -17.80
CA PRO A 322 -21.71 13.46 -18.85
C PRO A 322 -21.51 12.01 -18.43
N LYS A 323 -22.07 11.08 -19.21
CA LYS A 323 -22.12 9.65 -18.87
C LYS A 323 -20.73 9.03 -18.76
N SER A 324 -19.74 9.65 -19.36
CA SER A 324 -18.31 9.42 -19.15
C SER A 324 -17.51 10.58 -19.75
N PHE A 325 -16.40 10.93 -19.11
CA PHE A 325 -15.32 11.65 -19.78
C PHE A 325 -14.43 10.61 -20.44
N ALA A 326 -13.84 10.93 -21.60
CA ALA A 326 -12.76 10.08 -22.11
C ALA A 326 -11.62 10.06 -21.07
N PRO A 327 -10.93 8.92 -20.88
CA PRO A 327 -9.88 8.78 -19.86
C PRO A 327 -8.85 9.92 -19.90
N GLU A 328 -8.56 10.42 -21.09
CA GLU A 328 -7.62 11.51 -21.36
C GLU A 328 -8.10 12.85 -20.77
N PHE A 329 -9.41 13.12 -20.83
CA PHE A 329 -10.00 14.31 -20.22
C PHE A 329 -10.09 14.17 -18.69
N TRP A 330 -10.40 12.97 -18.18
CA TRP A 330 -10.45 12.74 -16.74
C TRP A 330 -9.09 12.95 -16.08
N GLN A 331 -8.03 12.42 -16.68
CA GLN A 331 -6.65 12.59 -16.19
C GLN A 331 -6.18 14.06 -16.23
N ALA A 332 -6.72 14.86 -17.14
CA ALA A 332 -6.38 16.28 -17.27
C ALA A 332 -7.18 17.19 -16.31
N MET A 333 -8.26 16.70 -15.70
CA MET A 333 -9.06 17.47 -14.76
C MET A 333 -8.47 17.41 -13.35
N MET A 334 -8.28 18.57 -12.74
CA MET A 334 -7.84 18.71 -11.34
C MET A 334 -8.94 19.35 -10.53
N THR A 335 -9.07 18.95 -9.26
CA THR A 335 -9.95 19.62 -8.30
C THR A 335 -9.53 21.08 -8.15
N LYS A 336 -10.42 22.00 -8.54
CA LYS A 336 -10.18 23.44 -8.36
C LYS A 336 -10.25 23.76 -6.87
N LYS A 337 -9.12 24.17 -6.28
CA LYS A 337 -8.99 24.50 -4.84
C LYS A 337 -9.94 25.62 -4.36
N SER A 338 -10.51 26.41 -5.27
CA SER A 338 -11.22 27.66 -4.99
C SER A 338 -12.76 27.58 -4.93
N LEU A 339 -13.36 26.39 -4.74
CA LEU A 339 -14.81 26.24 -4.54
C LEU A 339 -15.20 25.77 -3.13
N LEU A 340 -14.21 25.58 -2.24
CA LEU A 340 -14.52 25.53 -0.81
C LEU A 340 -15.09 26.91 -0.43
N PRO A 341 -16.23 26.99 0.27
CA PRO A 341 -16.75 28.27 0.74
C PRO A 341 -15.61 28.99 1.47
N PRO A 342 -15.38 30.29 1.21
CA PRO A 342 -14.30 31.01 1.89
C PRO A 342 -14.46 30.77 3.38
N GLU A 343 -13.37 30.36 4.05
CA GLU A 343 -13.33 30.30 5.50
C GLU A 343 -13.93 31.61 5.99
N LYS A 344 -15.05 31.52 6.72
CA LYS A 344 -15.59 32.69 7.38
C LYS A 344 -14.45 33.23 8.21
N SER A 345 -13.88 34.37 7.80
CA SER A 345 -12.95 35.11 8.61
C SER A 345 -13.68 35.35 9.93
N THR A 346 -13.31 34.62 10.98
CA THR A 346 -13.65 34.96 12.34
C THR A 346 -12.92 36.26 12.63
N ILE A 347 -13.54 37.36 12.21
CA ILE A 347 -13.42 38.63 12.90
C ILE A 347 -14.33 38.46 14.11
N LEU A 348 -13.72 38.13 15.24
CA LEU A 348 -13.97 38.70 16.56
C LEU A 348 -12.88 38.22 17.52
#